data_AF-X1H085-F1
#
_entry.id   AF-X1H085-F1
#
_cell.length_a   1.000
_cell.length_b   1.000
_cell.length_c   1.000
_cell.angle_alpha   90.00
_cell.angle_beta   90.00
_cell.angle_gamma   90.00
#
_symmetry.space_group_name_H-M   'P 1'
#
loop_
_entity.id
_entity.type
_entity.pdbx_description
1 polymer ?
#
loop_
_entity_poly.entity_id
_entity_poly.type
_entity_poly.pdbx_seq_one_letter_code
_entity_poly.pdbx_strand_id
1 'polypeptide(L)'
;MKKRKKIVIWVVVIALVVVGVYYVYGKFFSSKQETQSFSLSPENIITVEGGDVVRTVDAFGQVRPNRESLLRFASSGVLEKIEVKEGEEVKKGKVLARLKNAQQESQLLQAENAYKIAKVDASLSELEEKELAYEAALENYEKTLMKAPFAGKVAEILAYEGDSVSGSSEIIYLVNWDKIYVDVNIDEVDIKEISVGQPAEIAFDAYPQLRLPALVDSV
;
A
#
# COMPACT_ATOMS: atom_id res chain seq x y z
N MET A 1 45.36 22.81 -110.34
CA MET A 1 45.42 21.81 -109.24
C MET A 1 45.06 22.42 -107.87
N LYS A 2 43.81 22.86 -107.62
CA LYS A 2 43.43 23.55 -106.35
C LYS A 2 42.14 23.04 -105.66
N LYS A 3 41.41 22.04 -106.20
CA LYS A 3 40.12 21.57 -105.63
C LYS A 3 40.22 20.38 -104.65
N ARG A 4 41.26 19.53 -104.72
CA ARG A 4 41.43 18.37 -103.81
C ARG A 4 41.93 18.73 -102.40
N LYS A 5 42.66 19.85 -102.22
CA LYS A 5 43.16 20.29 -100.90
C LYS A 5 42.05 20.80 -99.96
N LYS A 6 40.94 21.34 -100.50
CA LYS A 6 39.81 21.84 -99.67
C LYS A 6 38.98 20.71 -99.04
N ILE A 7 38.89 19.56 -99.71
CA ILE A 7 38.16 18.38 -99.20
C ILE A 7 38.93 17.74 -98.04
N VAL A 8 40.26 17.66 -98.14
CA VAL A 8 41.10 17.15 -97.04
C VAL A 8 40.99 18.02 -95.79
N ILE A 9 40.93 19.36 -95.95
CA ILE A 9 40.75 20.28 -94.82
C ILE A 9 39.38 20.07 -94.14
N TRP A 10 38.30 19.87 -94.90
CA TRP A 10 36.98 19.61 -94.32
C TRP A 10 36.87 18.26 -93.60
N VAL A 11 37.55 17.21 -94.09
CA VAL A 11 37.59 15.91 -93.42
C VAL A 11 38.32 15.98 -92.07
N VAL A 12 39.41 16.76 -91.99
CA VAL A 12 40.15 16.97 -90.74
C VAL A 12 39.33 17.78 -89.72
N VAL A 13 38.56 18.77 -90.17
CA VAL A 13 37.68 19.55 -89.28
C VAL A 13 36.54 18.67 -88.76
N ILE A 14 35.92 17.84 -89.60
CA ILE A 14 34.87 16.91 -89.17
C ILE A 14 35.43 15.88 -88.16
N ALA A 15 36.64 15.36 -88.40
CA ALA A 15 37.29 14.45 -87.45
C ALA A 15 37.54 15.11 -86.09
N LEU A 16 37.96 16.38 -86.05
CA LEU A 16 38.15 17.14 -84.81
C LEU A 16 36.83 17.40 -84.07
N VAL A 17 35.75 17.68 -84.80
CA VAL A 17 34.43 17.86 -84.20
C VAL A 17 33.91 16.56 -83.59
N VAL A 18 34.11 15.41 -84.26
CA VAL A 18 33.70 14.09 -83.73
C VAL A 18 34.49 13.73 -82.47
N VAL A 19 35.80 14.00 -82.44
CA VAL A 19 36.63 13.78 -81.22
C VAL A 19 36.21 14.72 -80.09
N GLY A 20 35.91 15.99 -80.40
CA GLY A 20 35.40 16.94 -79.41
C GLY A 20 34.06 16.52 -78.81
N VAL A 21 33.12 16.06 -79.64
CA VAL A 21 31.81 15.57 -79.19
C VAL A 21 31.96 14.28 -78.36
N TYR A 22 32.84 13.37 -78.76
CA TYR A 22 33.14 12.16 -77.98
C TYR A 22 33.70 12.49 -76.59
N TYR A 23 34.61 13.48 -76.50
CA TYR A 23 35.20 13.90 -75.23
C TYR A 23 34.19 14.59 -74.30
N VAL A 24 33.26 15.36 -74.87
CA VAL A 24 32.20 16.03 -74.10
C VAL A 24 31.16 15.02 -73.61
N TYR A 25 30.73 14.06 -74.43
CA TYR A 25 29.79 13.02 -74.01
C TYR A 25 30.36 12.10 -72.92
N GLY A 26 31.65 11.75 -73.01
CA GLY A 26 32.32 10.96 -71.97
C GLY A 26 32.43 11.68 -70.62
N LYS A 27 32.48 13.02 -70.62
CA LYS A 27 32.62 13.82 -69.39
C LYS A 27 31.29 14.30 -68.81
N PHE A 28 30.24 14.45 -69.63
CA PHE A 28 28.92 14.95 -69.18
C PHE A 28 27.97 13.84 -68.70
N PHE A 29 28.13 12.59 -69.14
CA PHE A 29 27.28 11.46 -68.72
C PHE A 29 27.82 10.65 -67.53
N SER A 30 28.97 11.07 -66.95
CA SER A 30 29.50 10.51 -65.68
C SER A 30 29.10 11.33 -64.44
N SER A 31 27.98 12.05 -64.49
CA SER A 31 27.30 12.50 -63.27
C SER A 31 26.68 11.28 -62.58
N LYS A 32 27.56 10.50 -61.96
CA LYS A 32 27.23 9.54 -60.92
C LYS A 32 26.63 10.39 -59.80
N GLN A 33 25.32 10.35 -59.65
CA GLN A 33 24.63 10.87 -58.46
C GLN A 33 25.39 10.34 -57.25
N GLU A 34 26.01 11.24 -56.48
CA GLU A 34 26.48 10.95 -55.13
C GLU A 34 25.24 10.66 -54.27
N THR A 35 24.77 9.42 -54.32
CA THR A 35 24.04 8.85 -53.20
C THR A 35 25.08 8.73 -52.10
N GLN A 36 25.05 9.65 -51.13
CA GLN A 36 25.82 9.55 -49.89
C GLN A 36 25.45 8.24 -49.20
N SER A 37 26.22 7.19 -49.47
CA SER A 37 26.20 5.98 -48.67
C SER A 37 26.79 6.35 -47.32
N PHE A 38 25.94 6.49 -46.30
CA PHE A 38 26.35 6.39 -44.91
C PHE A 38 26.98 5.00 -44.71
N SER A 39 28.29 4.89 -44.88
CA SER A 39 29.05 3.71 -44.50
C SER A 39 29.17 3.72 -42.99
N LEU A 40 28.22 3.10 -42.30
CA LEU A 40 28.33 2.82 -40.87
C LEU A 40 29.50 1.84 -40.69
N SER A 41 30.61 2.31 -40.14
CA SER A 41 31.68 1.42 -39.68
C SER A 41 31.07 0.43 -38.67
N PRO A 42 31.32 -0.89 -38.79
CA PRO A 42 30.72 -1.89 -37.91
C PRO A 42 31.14 -1.75 -36.43
N GLU A 43 32.10 -0.88 -36.13
CA GLU A 43 32.60 -0.63 -34.78
C GLU A 43 31.58 0.07 -33.85
N ASN A 44 30.51 0.67 -34.40
CA ASN A 44 29.48 1.40 -33.63
C ASN A 44 28.04 0.89 -33.84
N ILE A 45 27.87 -0.37 -34.27
CA ILE A 45 26.53 -0.96 -34.42
C ILE A 45 26.27 -1.89 -33.23
N ILE A 46 25.48 -1.42 -32.27
CA ILE A 46 24.91 -2.26 -31.21
C ILE A 46 23.55 -2.79 -31.69
N THR A 47 23.39 -4.11 -31.69
CA THR A 47 22.06 -4.72 -31.89
C THR A 47 21.27 -4.53 -30.61
N VAL A 48 20.15 -3.81 -30.70
CA VAL A 48 19.22 -3.67 -29.57
C VAL A 48 18.29 -4.86 -29.54
N GLU A 49 18.31 -5.62 -28.45
CA GLU A 49 17.31 -6.63 -28.16
C GLU A 49 16.15 -5.95 -27.43
N GLY A 50 14.91 -6.21 -27.87
CA GLY A 50 13.74 -5.75 -27.14
C GLY A 50 13.63 -6.50 -25.81
N GLY A 51 13.72 -5.78 -24.70
CA GLY A 51 13.49 -6.30 -23.36
C GLY A 51 12.37 -5.53 -22.66
N ASP A 52 11.70 -6.18 -21.72
CA ASP A 52 10.70 -5.53 -20.88
C ASP A 52 11.38 -4.54 -19.92
N VAL A 53 11.03 -3.25 -20.02
CA VAL A 53 11.52 -2.21 -19.12
C VAL A 53 10.57 -2.15 -17.92
N VAL A 54 11.01 -2.69 -16.78
CA VAL A 54 10.26 -2.59 -15.52
C VAL A 54 10.69 -1.32 -14.81
N ARG A 55 9.78 -0.35 -14.69
CA ARG A 55 9.98 0.84 -13.87
C ARG A 55 9.72 0.47 -12.42
N THR A 56 10.72 0.65 -11.58
CA THR A 56 10.63 0.40 -10.13
C THR A 56 10.57 1.75 -9.43
N VAL A 57 9.63 1.90 -8.51
CA VAL A 57 9.51 3.07 -7.65
C VAL A 57 9.96 2.66 -6.26
N ASP A 58 11.07 3.25 -5.81
CA ASP A 58 11.56 3.05 -4.45
C ASP A 58 10.96 4.12 -3.55
N ALA A 59 10.38 3.70 -2.43
CA ALA A 59 9.80 4.62 -1.48
C ALA A 59 9.96 4.11 -0.05
N PHE A 60 10.07 5.06 0.88
CA PHE A 60 10.29 4.77 2.29
C PHE A 60 8.97 4.90 3.05
N GLY A 61 8.76 3.97 3.98
CA GLY A 61 7.52 3.89 4.73
C GLY A 61 7.74 3.40 6.15
N GLN A 62 6.64 3.44 6.91
CA GLN A 62 6.59 2.98 8.28
C GLN A 62 5.66 1.78 8.42
N VAL A 63 6.07 0.82 9.24
CA VAL A 63 5.26 -0.36 9.51
C VAL A 63 4.10 0.03 10.42
N ARG A 64 2.90 -0.40 10.03
CA ARG A 64 1.69 -0.23 10.82
C ARG A 64 0.96 -1.54 11.05
N PRO A 65 0.42 -1.74 12.26
CA PRO A 65 -0.46 -2.87 12.51
C PRO A 65 -1.77 -2.69 11.76
N ASN A 66 -2.43 -3.80 11.45
CA ASN A 66 -3.77 -3.79 10.86
C ASN A 66 -4.81 -3.10 11.74
N ARG A 67 -4.74 -3.32 13.06
CA ARG A 67 -5.59 -2.62 14.02
C ARG A 67 -4.84 -2.30 15.29
N GLU A 68 -5.07 -1.11 15.80
CA GLU A 68 -4.60 -0.65 17.10
C GLU A 68 -5.74 0.05 17.82
N SER A 69 -5.78 -0.10 19.15
CA SER A 69 -6.81 0.54 19.97
C SER A 69 -6.27 0.83 21.36
N LEU A 70 -6.37 2.10 21.74
CA LEU A 70 -6.18 2.56 23.12
C LEU A 70 -7.48 2.35 23.88
N LEU A 71 -7.48 1.39 24.80
CA LEU A 71 -8.66 1.02 25.57
C LEU A 71 -8.81 1.92 26.79
N ARG A 72 -10.04 2.39 26.98
CA ARG A 72 -10.48 3.27 28.05
C ARG A 72 -11.76 2.70 28.66
N PHE A 73 -12.04 2.98 29.93
CA PHE A 73 -13.33 2.59 30.51
C PHE A 73 -14.45 3.51 30.02
N ALA A 74 -15.67 2.97 29.91
CA ALA A 74 -16.84 3.78 29.62
C ALA A 74 -17.30 4.59 30.84
N SER A 75 -17.10 4.05 32.05
CA SER A 75 -17.44 4.69 33.33
C SER A 75 -16.19 5.11 34.09
N SER A 76 -16.31 6.14 34.93
CA SER A 76 -15.28 6.47 35.93
C SER A 76 -15.36 5.53 37.13
N GLY A 77 -14.22 5.25 37.73
CA GLY A 77 -14.13 4.37 38.90
C GLY A 77 -12.69 4.11 39.33
N VAL A 78 -12.53 3.26 40.34
CA VAL A 78 -11.21 2.80 40.78
C VAL A 78 -10.91 1.47 40.11
N LEU A 79 -9.72 1.33 39.53
CA LEU A 79 -9.25 0.08 38.94
C LEU A 79 -9.07 -0.95 40.03
N GLU A 80 -9.86 -2.03 39.99
CA GLU A 80 -9.76 -3.08 41.00
C GLU A 80 -8.67 -4.07 40.64
N LYS A 81 -8.65 -4.53 39.38
CA LYS A 81 -7.72 -5.56 38.93
C LYS A 81 -7.47 -5.51 37.43
N ILE A 82 -6.23 -5.83 37.03
CA ILE A 82 -5.85 -6.06 35.64
C ILE A 82 -5.64 -7.58 35.46
N GLU A 83 -6.41 -8.18 34.55
CA GLU A 83 -6.41 -9.64 34.32
C GLU A 83 -5.40 -10.08 33.25
N VAL A 84 -4.64 -9.15 32.67
CA VAL A 84 -3.69 -9.40 31.58
C VAL A 84 -2.32 -8.81 31.85
N LYS A 85 -1.31 -9.31 31.15
CA LYS A 85 0.06 -8.81 31.20
C LYS A 85 0.49 -8.21 29.86
N GLU A 86 1.48 -7.33 29.91
CA GLU A 86 2.15 -6.83 28.71
C GLU A 86 2.73 -7.99 27.89
N GLY A 87 2.53 -7.93 26.58
CA GLY A 87 2.90 -8.99 25.66
C GLY A 87 1.97 -10.20 25.63
N GLU A 88 0.88 -10.22 26.39
CA GLU A 88 -0.09 -11.32 26.36
C GLU A 88 -1.00 -11.27 25.13
N GLU A 89 -1.29 -12.42 24.53
CA GLU A 89 -2.30 -12.54 23.49
C GLU A 89 -3.70 -12.69 24.07
N VAL A 90 -4.64 -11.90 23.53
CA VAL A 90 -6.03 -11.84 23.98
C VAL A 90 -6.97 -12.06 22.80
N LYS A 91 -8.11 -12.70 23.09
CA LYS A 91 -9.19 -12.89 22.11
C LYS A 91 -10.22 -11.78 22.27
N LYS A 92 -10.98 -11.51 21.20
CA LYS A 92 -12.14 -10.61 21.24
C LYS A 92 -13.08 -11.02 22.38
N GLY A 93 -13.50 -10.05 23.19
CA GLY A 93 -14.42 -10.23 24.32
C GLY A 93 -13.76 -10.69 25.63
N LYS A 94 -12.46 -11.02 25.65
CA LYS A 94 -11.75 -11.32 26.89
C LYS A 94 -11.74 -10.08 27.80
N VAL A 95 -11.99 -10.28 29.09
CA VAL A 95 -11.88 -9.24 30.11
C VAL A 95 -10.39 -8.95 30.34
N LEU A 96 -10.02 -7.67 30.25
CA LEU A 96 -8.66 -7.19 30.39
C LEU A 96 -8.46 -6.51 31.75
N ALA A 97 -9.44 -5.73 32.18
CA ALA A 97 -9.43 -5.04 33.45
C ALA A 97 -10.84 -4.86 34.00
N ARG A 98 -10.94 -4.70 35.32
CA ARG A 98 -12.20 -4.49 36.03
C ARG A 98 -12.11 -3.27 36.94
N LEU A 99 -13.17 -2.46 36.93
CA LEU A 99 -13.38 -1.45 37.96
C LEU A 99 -14.04 -2.06 39.18
N LYS A 100 -13.84 -1.43 40.34
CA LYS A 100 -14.57 -1.77 41.56
C LYS A 100 -16.07 -1.55 41.34
N ASN A 101 -16.82 -2.65 41.24
CA ASN A 101 -18.20 -2.66 40.76
C ASN A 101 -19.18 -3.35 41.72
N ALA A 102 -18.83 -3.49 43.00
CA ALA A 102 -19.65 -4.18 44.00
C ALA A 102 -21.11 -3.70 44.05
N GLN A 103 -21.35 -2.40 43.81
CA GLN A 103 -22.70 -1.85 43.75
C GLN A 103 -23.45 -2.30 42.48
N GLN A 104 -22.80 -2.24 41.32
CA GLN A 104 -23.36 -2.67 40.03
C GLN A 104 -23.62 -4.17 40.02
N GLU A 105 -22.73 -4.97 40.60
CA GLU A 105 -22.91 -6.41 40.77
C GLU A 105 -24.12 -6.73 41.67
N SER A 106 -24.25 -6.05 42.81
CA SER A 106 -25.42 -6.21 43.68
C SER A 106 -26.73 -5.81 42.99
N GLN A 107 -26.72 -4.75 42.18
CA GLN A 107 -27.90 -4.31 41.41
C GLN A 107 -28.26 -5.31 40.31
N LEU A 108 -27.27 -5.84 39.60
CA LEU A 108 -27.46 -6.89 38.59
C LEU A 108 -28.11 -8.12 39.21
N LEU A 109 -27.60 -8.59 40.36
CA LEU A 109 -28.14 -9.76 41.05
C LEU A 109 -29.59 -9.54 41.52
N GLN A 110 -29.92 -8.34 42.02
CA GLN A 110 -31.29 -8.00 42.40
C GLN A 110 -32.23 -7.98 41.19
N ALA A 111 -31.82 -7.36 40.10
CA ALA A 111 -32.62 -7.30 38.87
C ALA A 111 -32.80 -8.69 38.24
N GLU A 112 -31.77 -9.52 38.23
CA GLU A 112 -31.82 -10.90 37.74
C GLU A 112 -32.82 -11.74 38.55
N ASN A 113 -32.80 -11.63 39.88
CA ASN A 113 -33.74 -12.33 40.75
C ASN A 113 -35.19 -11.84 40.52
N ALA A 114 -35.39 -10.53 40.40
CA ALA A 114 -36.71 -9.96 40.11
C ALA A 114 -37.25 -10.45 38.76
N TYR A 115 -36.42 -10.49 37.72
CA TYR A 115 -36.77 -11.02 36.40
C TYR A 115 -37.12 -12.52 36.47
N LYS A 116 -36.32 -13.33 37.19
CA LYS A 116 -36.61 -14.77 37.38
C LYS A 116 -37.94 -15.01 38.07
N ILE A 117 -38.28 -14.22 39.09
CA ILE A 117 -39.57 -14.31 39.78
C ILE A 117 -40.71 -13.93 38.83
N ALA A 118 -40.56 -12.82 38.09
CA ALA A 118 -41.57 -12.36 37.15
C ALA A 118 -41.81 -13.37 36.02
N LYS A 119 -40.76 -14.09 35.58
CA LYS A 119 -40.85 -15.12 34.53
C LYS A 119 -41.73 -16.32 34.90
N VAL A 120 -41.98 -16.56 36.19
CA VAL A 120 -42.78 -17.70 36.65
C VAL A 120 -44.28 -17.39 36.62
N ASP A 121 -44.71 -16.23 37.12
CA ASP A 121 -46.14 -15.96 37.37
C ASP A 121 -46.58 -14.50 37.15
N ALA A 122 -45.72 -13.63 36.60
CA ALA A 122 -46.10 -12.23 36.37
C ALA A 122 -46.90 -12.01 35.09
N SER A 123 -47.63 -10.90 35.05
CA SER A 123 -48.28 -10.42 33.83
C SER A 123 -47.24 -10.01 32.77
N LEU A 124 -47.60 -10.04 31.47
CA LEU A 124 -46.68 -9.68 30.39
C LEU A 124 -46.05 -8.29 30.55
N SER A 125 -46.84 -7.31 31.00
CA SER A 125 -46.36 -5.94 31.23
C SER A 125 -45.33 -5.86 32.36
N GLU A 126 -45.50 -6.67 33.41
CA GLU A 126 -44.56 -6.70 34.53
C GLU A 126 -43.28 -7.46 34.17
N LEU A 127 -43.40 -8.54 33.38
CA LEU A 127 -42.25 -9.25 32.83
C LEU A 127 -41.37 -8.30 32.00
N GLU A 128 -41.96 -7.53 31.09
CA GLU A 128 -41.24 -6.59 30.22
C GLU A 128 -40.55 -5.49 31.04
N GLU A 129 -41.21 -4.96 32.08
CA GLU A 129 -40.58 -3.99 32.99
C GLU A 129 -39.35 -4.58 33.70
N LYS A 130 -39.45 -5.82 34.21
CA LYS A 130 -38.32 -6.47 34.89
C LYS A 130 -37.21 -6.90 33.93
N GLU A 131 -37.55 -7.24 32.69
CA GLU A 131 -36.58 -7.53 31.63
C GLU A 131 -35.75 -6.30 31.30
N LEU A 132 -36.40 -5.16 31.04
CA LEU A 132 -35.72 -3.89 30.77
C LEU A 132 -34.84 -3.45 31.96
N ALA A 133 -35.32 -3.64 33.19
CA ALA A 133 -34.53 -3.35 34.38
C ALA A 133 -33.29 -4.26 34.51
N TYR A 134 -33.42 -5.54 34.15
CA TYR A 134 -32.30 -6.49 34.12
C TYR A 134 -31.29 -6.13 33.03
N GLU A 135 -31.75 -5.81 31.81
CA GLU A 135 -30.87 -5.38 30.72
C GLU A 135 -30.11 -4.10 31.07
N ALA A 136 -30.78 -3.11 31.65
CA ALA A 136 -30.13 -1.87 32.10
C ALA A 136 -29.08 -2.14 33.20
N ALA A 137 -29.38 -3.05 34.15
CA ALA A 137 -28.42 -3.44 35.18
C ALA A 137 -27.21 -4.20 34.59
N LEU A 138 -27.45 -5.06 33.60
CA LEU A 138 -26.41 -5.79 32.88
C LEU A 138 -25.52 -4.84 32.10
N GLU A 139 -26.08 -3.89 31.36
CA GLU A 139 -25.33 -2.89 30.61
C GLU A 139 -24.43 -2.05 31.54
N ASN A 140 -24.98 -1.63 32.69
CA ASN A 140 -24.21 -0.89 33.69
C ASN A 140 -23.07 -1.72 34.28
N TYR A 141 -23.27 -3.02 34.51
CA TYR A 141 -22.22 -3.93 34.93
C TYR A 141 -21.16 -4.12 33.83
N GLU A 142 -21.57 -4.33 32.58
CA GLU A 142 -20.64 -4.47 31.46
C GLU A 142 -19.78 -3.23 31.22
N LYS A 143 -20.32 -2.02 31.47
CA LYS A 143 -19.55 -0.77 31.43
C LYS A 143 -18.40 -0.71 32.44
N THR A 144 -18.47 -1.49 33.53
CA THR A 144 -17.40 -1.61 34.53
C THR A 144 -16.29 -2.59 34.11
N LEU A 145 -16.52 -3.39 33.07
CA LEU A 145 -15.58 -4.37 32.56
C LEU A 145 -14.94 -3.86 31.26
N MET A 146 -13.63 -3.85 31.21
CA MET A 146 -12.90 -3.57 29.96
C MET A 146 -12.71 -4.88 29.21
N LYS A 147 -13.36 -5.03 28.07
CA LYS A 147 -13.22 -6.19 27.18
C LYS A 147 -12.42 -5.84 25.92
N ALA A 148 -11.70 -6.82 25.38
CA ALA A 148 -10.95 -6.64 24.14
C ALA A 148 -11.89 -6.49 22.91
N PRO A 149 -11.80 -5.41 22.11
CA PRO A 149 -12.67 -5.22 20.94
C PRO A 149 -12.33 -6.16 19.78
N PHE A 150 -11.08 -6.62 19.69
CA PHE A 150 -10.59 -7.58 18.70
C PHE A 150 -9.53 -8.50 19.32
N ALA A 151 -9.19 -9.58 18.62
CA ALA A 151 -8.07 -10.44 19.02
C ALA A 151 -6.74 -9.75 18.69
N GLY A 152 -5.78 -9.76 19.61
CA GLY A 152 -4.51 -9.06 19.45
C GLY A 152 -3.57 -9.31 20.63
N LYS A 153 -2.47 -8.57 20.66
CA LYS A 153 -1.47 -8.62 21.72
C LYS A 153 -1.50 -7.33 22.51
N VAL A 154 -1.43 -7.43 23.84
CA VAL A 154 -1.28 -6.28 24.73
C VAL A 154 0.11 -5.69 24.50
N ALA A 155 0.16 -4.49 23.93
CA ALA A 155 1.42 -3.80 23.67
C ALA A 155 1.96 -3.15 24.94
N GLU A 156 1.10 -2.44 25.67
CA GLU A 156 1.48 -1.69 26.87
C GLU A 156 0.30 -1.56 27.84
N ILE A 157 0.60 -1.54 29.14
CA ILE A 157 -0.36 -1.26 30.21
C ILE A 157 0.04 0.05 30.88
N LEU A 158 -0.81 1.08 30.73
CA LEU A 158 -0.56 2.46 31.14
C LEU A 158 -1.11 2.80 32.53
N ALA A 159 -1.84 1.89 33.17
CA ALA A 159 -2.49 2.11 34.47
C ALA A 159 -2.19 0.98 35.45
N TYR A 160 -2.28 1.27 36.74
CA TYR A 160 -2.02 0.32 37.82
C TYR A 160 -3.27 0.04 38.65
N GLU A 161 -3.31 -1.14 39.27
CA GLU A 161 -4.37 -1.51 40.21
C GLU A 161 -4.45 -0.50 41.36
N GLY A 162 -5.64 0.01 41.64
CA GLY A 162 -5.88 1.08 42.60
C GLY A 162 -5.97 2.49 42.01
N ASP A 163 -5.61 2.69 40.74
CA ASP A 163 -5.71 4.00 40.09
C ASP A 163 -7.17 4.43 39.90
N SER A 164 -7.42 5.73 40.08
CA SER A 164 -8.70 6.34 39.72
C SER A 164 -8.70 6.66 38.23
N VAL A 165 -9.57 5.97 37.49
CA VAL A 165 -9.65 6.08 36.03
C VAL A 165 -10.99 6.71 35.62
N SER A 166 -10.97 7.42 34.50
CA SER A 166 -12.13 8.08 33.92
C SER A 166 -12.26 7.72 32.43
N GLY A 167 -13.33 8.17 31.77
CA GLY A 167 -13.55 7.90 30.35
C GLY A 167 -12.47 8.42 29.39
N SER A 168 -11.60 9.31 29.86
CA SER A 168 -10.44 9.81 29.11
C SER A 168 -9.14 9.09 29.43
N SER A 169 -9.09 8.28 30.48
CA SER A 169 -7.87 7.60 30.93
C SER A 169 -7.56 6.41 30.01
N GLU A 170 -6.38 6.44 29.41
CA GLU A 170 -5.83 5.34 28.61
C GLU A 170 -5.20 4.30 29.53
N ILE A 171 -5.56 3.04 29.35
CA ILE A 171 -5.22 1.99 30.31
C ILE A 171 -4.47 0.86 29.63
N ILE A 172 -4.98 0.38 28.49
CA ILE A 172 -4.36 -0.74 27.78
C ILE A 172 -4.24 -0.40 26.31
N TYR A 173 -3.05 -0.56 25.74
CA TYR A 173 -2.82 -0.45 24.32
C TYR A 173 -2.86 -1.85 23.68
N LEU A 174 -3.85 -2.09 22.81
CA LEU A 174 -4.07 -3.38 22.16
C LEU A 174 -3.78 -3.28 20.67
N VAL A 175 -2.95 -4.20 20.17
CA VAL A 175 -2.51 -4.21 18.76
C VAL A 175 -2.74 -5.57 18.11
N ASN A 176 -3.26 -5.58 16.89
CA ASN A 176 -3.42 -6.77 16.05
C ASN A 176 -2.34 -6.81 14.97
N TRP A 177 -1.47 -7.82 15.05
CA TRP A 177 -0.35 -8.03 14.13
C TRP A 177 -0.61 -9.14 13.08
N ASP A 178 -1.87 -9.57 12.91
CA ASP A 178 -2.22 -10.66 11.98
C ASP A 178 -1.99 -10.28 10.52
N LYS A 179 -2.24 -9.00 10.20
CA LYS A 179 -1.82 -8.37 8.96
C LYS A 179 -0.97 -7.16 9.31
N ILE A 180 0.06 -6.94 8.51
CA ILE A 180 0.98 -5.83 8.68
C ILE A 180 0.90 -5.01 7.40
N TYR A 181 0.72 -3.71 7.56
CA TYR A 181 0.72 -2.74 6.48
C TYR A 181 2.00 -1.92 6.56
N VAL A 182 2.41 -1.38 5.42
CA VAL A 182 3.51 -0.40 5.36
C VAL A 182 2.96 0.83 4.68
N ASP A 183 2.85 1.92 5.44
CA ASP A 183 2.43 3.21 4.92
C ASP A 183 3.65 3.85 4.26
N VAL A 184 3.60 4.01 2.94
CA VAL A 184 4.70 4.51 2.12
C VAL A 184 4.29 5.87 1.52
N ASN A 185 5.18 6.85 1.61
CA ASN A 185 4.97 8.14 0.95
C ASN A 185 5.59 8.09 -0.45
N ILE A 186 4.77 8.30 -1.47
CA ILE A 186 5.16 8.25 -2.88
C ILE A 186 4.90 9.62 -3.51
N ASP A 187 5.82 10.06 -4.36
CA ASP A 187 5.69 11.33 -5.06
C ASP A 187 4.51 11.33 -6.05
N GLU A 188 3.85 12.48 -6.21
CA GLU A 188 2.69 12.65 -7.11
C GLU A 188 3.00 12.32 -8.58
N VAL A 189 4.28 12.42 -8.97
CA VAL A 189 4.71 12.07 -10.33
C VAL A 189 4.69 10.56 -10.57
N ASP A 190 4.98 9.76 -9.54
CA ASP A 190 5.10 8.31 -9.63
C ASP A 190 3.81 7.59 -9.24
N ILE A 191 2.95 8.21 -8.40
CA ILE A 191 1.67 7.62 -7.96
C ILE A 191 0.74 7.24 -9.12
N LYS A 192 0.87 7.90 -10.27
CA LYS A 192 0.06 7.64 -11.48
C LYS A 192 0.31 6.27 -12.10
N GLU A 193 1.47 5.68 -11.84
CA GLU A 193 1.87 4.39 -12.40
C GLU A 193 1.54 3.22 -11.44
N ILE A 194 1.04 3.52 -10.24
CA ILE A 194 0.78 2.55 -9.18
C ILE A 194 -0.70 2.16 -9.16
N SER A 195 -0.98 0.88 -8.95
CA SER A 195 -2.33 0.32 -8.92
C SER A 195 -2.47 -0.74 -7.83
N VAL A 196 -3.67 -0.83 -7.26
CA VAL A 196 -4.03 -1.84 -6.26
C VAL A 196 -3.81 -3.25 -6.82
N GLY A 197 -3.15 -4.11 -6.05
CA GLY A 197 -2.79 -5.48 -6.40
C GLY A 197 -1.45 -5.64 -7.12
N GLN A 198 -0.71 -4.56 -7.38
CA GLN A 198 0.65 -4.67 -7.92
C GLN A 198 1.58 -5.36 -6.91
N PRO A 199 2.51 -6.21 -7.38
CA PRO A 199 3.52 -6.81 -6.53
C PRO A 199 4.52 -5.75 -6.07
N ALA A 200 4.89 -5.81 -4.79
CA ALA A 200 5.92 -4.98 -4.19
C ALA A 200 6.88 -5.86 -3.39
N GLU A 201 8.13 -5.41 -3.26
CA GLU A 201 9.10 -6.03 -2.35
C GLU A 201 9.35 -5.09 -1.18
N ILE A 202 9.21 -5.61 0.05
CA ILE A 202 9.51 -4.87 1.26
C ILE A 202 10.86 -5.36 1.80
N ALA A 203 11.77 -4.42 2.05
CA ALA A 203 13.00 -4.67 2.76
C ALA A 203 13.04 -3.80 4.03
N PHE A 204 13.51 -4.37 5.14
CA PHE A 204 13.68 -3.64 6.38
C PHE A 204 15.14 -3.19 6.52
N ASP A 205 15.35 -1.95 6.95
CA ASP A 205 16.70 -1.42 7.20
C ASP A 205 17.47 -2.30 8.21
N ALA A 206 16.76 -2.81 9.21
CA ALA A 206 17.31 -3.75 10.20
C ALA A 206 17.72 -5.11 9.59
N TYR A 207 17.12 -5.53 8.48
CA TYR A 207 17.38 -6.81 7.82
C TYR A 207 17.40 -6.66 6.29
N PRO A 208 18.45 -6.06 5.69
CA PRO A 208 18.48 -5.74 4.26
C PRO A 208 18.41 -6.96 3.33
N GLN A 209 18.76 -8.15 3.85
CA GLN A 209 18.73 -9.41 3.11
C GLN A 209 17.33 -10.05 3.10
N LEU A 210 16.43 -9.63 3.98
CA LEU A 210 15.08 -10.16 4.08
C LEU A 210 14.16 -9.34 3.16
N ARG A 211 13.93 -9.84 1.95
CA ARG A 211 12.93 -9.29 1.02
C ARG A 211 11.64 -10.08 1.16
N LEU A 212 10.58 -9.41 1.58
CA LEU A 212 9.26 -10.02 1.70
C LEU A 212 8.39 -9.60 0.52
N PRO A 213 7.74 -10.56 -0.17
CA PRO A 213 6.75 -10.21 -1.18
C PRO A 213 5.53 -9.59 -0.51
N ALA A 214 5.05 -8.49 -1.08
CA ALA A 214 3.88 -7.77 -0.63
C ALA A 214 3.02 -7.37 -1.84
N LEU A 215 1.81 -6.90 -1.55
CA LEU A 215 0.87 -6.39 -2.55
C LEU A 215 0.44 -4.99 -2.13
N VAL A 216 0.21 -4.13 -3.12
CA VAL A 216 -0.41 -2.82 -2.89
C VAL A 216 -1.89 -3.03 -2.52
N ASP A 217 -2.28 -2.70 -1.29
CA ASP A 217 -3.66 -2.84 -0.81
C ASP A 217 -4.53 -1.61 -1.15
N SER A 218 -3.97 -0.40 -1.00
CA SER A 218 -4.66 0.87 -1.27
C SER A 218 -3.66 1.94 -1.74
N VAL A 219 -4.17 2.89 -2.55
CA VAL A 219 -3.45 4.07 -3.08
C VAL A 219 -4.26 5.32 -2.76
#